data_AF-A0A3Q1AVD8-F1
#
_entry.id   AF-A0A3Q1AVD8-F1
#
_cell.length_a   1.000
_cell.length_b   1.000
_cell.length_c   1.000
_cell.angle_alpha   90.00
_cell.angle_beta   90.00
_cell.angle_gamma   90.00
#
_symmetry.space_group_name_H-M   'P 1'
#
loop_
_entity.id
_entity.type
_entity.pdbx_description
1 polymer ?
#
loop_
_entity_poly.entity_id
_entity_poly.type
_entity_poly.pdbx_seq_one_letter_code
_entity_poly.pdbx_strand_id
1 'polypeptide(L)'
;MSRQRQRREGSGGSGSGSGSGCSGSGSGNCSPGEFWVKRTTSVSVKHPESRFYSPVVFEHHQNPQATMTEAEALEKKQHKSSSGDVLPEGTREDAFDNTYKEKEGPKPPRIVVWKNVVLMTLLHIGALYGMFLIPSAAPLTLLWSVFCFLISALGITAGAHRLWSHRSYKATLPLRIFLGLANSMAFQNDIFEWARDHRVHHKYSETDADPHNAVRGFFFAHVGWLLVRKHPDVIEKGRKLELNDLLADKVVMFQRKYYKLSVLLFCFFIPMSVPWYLWGESLWVAYFVPALLRYTLVLNATWLVNSAAHMWGNRPYDKNINPRENKFVTFSAIGEGFHNYHHTFPFDYATSEFGCKLNLTTCFIDFMCFLGLAKDRKRVSHELVMARIQRTGDGSHRSG
;
A
#
# COMPACT_ATOMS: atom_id res chain seq x y z
N MET A 1 8.30 50.74 -32.74
CA MET A 1 9.55 51.52 -32.91
C MET A 1 10.58 50.64 -33.63
N SER A 2 11.31 51.26 -34.57
CA SER A 2 12.51 50.80 -35.31
C SER A 2 12.47 49.49 -36.12
N ARG A 3 12.49 49.67 -37.44
CA ARG A 3 12.80 48.70 -38.51
C ARG A 3 14.30 48.37 -38.54
N GLN A 4 14.66 47.16 -38.96
CA GLN A 4 15.82 46.94 -39.84
C GLN A 4 15.61 45.72 -40.77
N ARG A 5 16.08 45.88 -42.01
CA ARG A 5 15.94 45.04 -43.21
C ARG A 5 17.21 44.21 -43.42
N GLN A 6 17.09 43.04 -44.05
CA GLN A 6 17.92 42.49 -45.17
C GLN A 6 17.33 41.12 -45.58
N ARG A 7 16.60 40.96 -46.71
CA ARG A 7 17.01 40.56 -48.09
C ARG A 7 18.12 39.48 -48.11
N ARG A 8 17.83 38.21 -48.44
CA ARG A 8 17.57 37.54 -49.76
C ARG A 8 18.75 37.60 -50.74
N GLU A 9 19.28 36.41 -51.06
CA GLU A 9 19.85 36.07 -52.36
C GLU A 9 19.30 34.72 -52.81
N GLY A 10 19.09 34.58 -54.12
CA GLY A 10 18.73 33.35 -54.79
C GLY A 10 19.46 33.28 -56.12
N SER A 11 19.82 32.07 -56.53
CA SER A 11 20.09 31.61 -57.90
C SER A 11 20.33 30.09 -57.77
N GLY A 12 19.94 29.19 -58.66
CA GLY A 12 19.21 29.18 -59.92
C GLY A 12 19.22 27.72 -60.40
N GLY A 13 18.51 27.41 -61.49
CA GLY A 13 18.80 26.25 -62.32
C GLY A 13 17.99 24.99 -62.06
N SER A 14 17.10 24.73 -63.01
CA SER A 14 16.17 23.62 -63.19
C SER A 14 16.71 22.48 -64.04
N GLY A 15 16.15 21.27 -63.86
CA GLY A 15 16.04 20.19 -64.86
C GLY A 15 17.24 19.24 -64.96
N SER A 16 17.13 17.96 -65.33
CA SER A 16 16.05 16.98 -65.54
C SER A 16 16.71 15.76 -66.21
N GLY A 17 16.23 14.54 -65.94
CA GLY A 17 16.55 13.32 -66.70
C GLY A 17 17.08 12.19 -65.81
N SER A 18 16.25 11.20 -65.48
CA SER A 18 16.07 9.92 -66.21
C SER A 18 17.28 8.99 -66.03
N GLY A 19 17.18 7.72 -65.64
CA GLY A 19 16.09 6.77 -65.48
C GLY A 19 16.71 5.36 -65.41
N SER A 20 15.89 4.35 -65.08
CA SER A 20 16.14 2.89 -65.19
C SER A 20 17.31 2.30 -64.39
N GLY A 21 17.28 1.12 -63.78
CA GLY A 21 16.41 -0.05 -63.86
C GLY A 21 17.27 -1.29 -63.50
N CYS A 22 16.61 -2.38 -63.05
CA CYS A 22 17.13 -3.75 -62.83
C CYS A 22 18.02 -3.97 -61.58
N SER A 23 17.61 -4.73 -60.55
CA SER A 23 17.22 -6.16 -60.43
C SER A 23 18.38 -7.14 -60.54
N GLY A 24 18.62 -7.94 -59.49
CA GLY A 24 19.22 -9.27 -59.62
C GLY A 24 20.27 -9.69 -58.58
N SER A 25 19.82 -10.44 -57.58
CA SER A 25 20.43 -11.65 -56.97
C SER A 25 21.94 -11.73 -56.71
N GLY A 26 22.29 -12.00 -55.44
CA GLY A 26 23.60 -12.52 -55.05
C GLY A 26 23.61 -13.02 -53.60
N SER A 27 23.48 -14.32 -53.43
CA SER A 27 23.58 -15.10 -52.19
C SER A 27 24.97 -15.02 -51.54
N GLY A 28 25.03 -15.02 -50.21
CA GLY A 28 26.28 -15.25 -49.47
C GLY A 28 26.08 -15.33 -47.95
N ASN A 29 26.04 -16.55 -47.42
CA ASN A 29 26.14 -16.88 -46.00
C ASN A 29 27.42 -16.28 -45.38
N CYS A 30 27.34 -15.81 -44.12
CA CYS A 30 28.31 -16.09 -43.05
C CYS A 30 27.91 -15.40 -41.73
N SER A 31 27.55 -16.20 -40.73
CA SER A 31 27.77 -15.93 -39.30
C SER A 31 28.76 -16.99 -38.79
N PRO A 32 29.36 -16.92 -37.59
CA PRO A 32 29.49 -15.82 -36.63
C PRO A 32 30.96 -15.55 -36.22
N GLY A 33 31.25 -14.39 -35.63
CA GLY A 33 32.56 -14.10 -35.03
C GLY A 33 32.38 -13.46 -33.66
N GLU A 34 32.54 -14.28 -32.61
CA GLU A 34 32.81 -13.84 -31.25
C GLU A 34 34.08 -12.97 -31.20
N PHE A 35 34.14 -12.06 -30.23
CA PHE A 35 35.29 -11.75 -29.36
C PHE A 35 35.13 -10.32 -28.83
N TRP A 36 34.97 -10.16 -27.52
CA TRP A 36 35.73 -9.21 -26.70
C TRP A 36 35.50 -9.57 -25.22
N VAL A 37 36.42 -10.36 -24.66
CA VAL A 37 36.67 -10.50 -23.22
C VAL A 37 38.10 -10.05 -22.95
N LYS A 38 38.31 -9.51 -21.74
CA LYS A 38 39.53 -9.04 -21.06
C LYS A 38 39.64 -7.50 -21.08
N ARG A 39 39.83 -6.84 -19.94
CA ARG A 39 40.84 -7.16 -18.92
C ARG A 39 40.47 -6.59 -17.54
N THR A 40 40.70 -7.43 -16.53
CA THR A 40 40.81 -7.11 -15.10
C THR A 40 42.11 -6.35 -14.80
N THR A 41 42.10 -5.50 -13.78
CA THR A 41 43.31 -5.06 -13.06
C THR A 41 43.04 -5.06 -11.56
N SER A 42 43.73 -5.97 -10.87
CA SER A 42 43.92 -6.07 -9.43
C SER A 42 44.96 -5.05 -8.95
N VAL A 43 44.76 -4.48 -7.76
CA VAL A 43 45.84 -3.83 -7.00
C VAL A 43 45.78 -4.37 -5.56
N SER A 44 46.89 -4.96 -5.13
CA SER A 44 47.24 -5.30 -3.75
C SER A 44 48.67 -4.79 -3.56
N VAL A 45 49.00 -4.28 -2.36
CA VAL A 45 50.31 -4.47 -1.67
C VAL A 45 50.39 -3.67 -0.35
N LYS A 46 50.55 -4.45 0.74
CA LYS A 46 51.42 -4.37 1.94
C LYS A 46 51.26 -3.32 3.07
N HIS A 47 51.25 -3.91 4.27
CA HIS A 47 51.53 -3.41 5.63
C HIS A 47 52.96 -2.86 5.84
N PRO A 48 53.16 -2.15 6.97
CA PRO A 48 54.30 -2.40 7.85
C PRO A 48 53.90 -2.64 9.33
N GLU A 49 54.78 -3.37 10.03
CA GLU A 49 54.68 -3.81 11.43
C GLU A 49 55.30 -2.83 12.46
N SER A 50 54.74 -2.88 13.68
CA SER A 50 55.35 -2.83 15.02
C SER A 50 56.20 -1.62 15.48
N ARG A 51 55.81 -1.04 16.63
CA ARG A 51 56.50 -1.15 17.96
C ARG A 51 55.93 -0.12 18.95
N PHE A 52 55.50 -0.58 20.13
CA PHE A 52 56.01 -0.25 21.47
C PHE A 52 54.96 -0.50 22.57
N TYR A 53 55.38 -1.27 23.57
CA TYR A 53 54.68 -1.61 24.81
C TYR A 53 54.75 -0.45 25.83
N SER A 54 53.65 -0.17 26.53
CA SER A 54 53.66 -0.07 27.99
C SER A 54 52.24 -0.06 28.59
N PRO A 55 52.07 -0.57 29.82
CA PRO A 55 50.78 -0.93 30.39
C PRO A 55 50.13 0.27 31.09
N VAL A 56 48.85 0.51 30.81
CA VAL A 56 48.06 1.43 31.64
C VAL A 56 47.47 0.62 32.79
N VAL A 57 47.90 1.01 33.99
CA VAL A 57 47.49 0.50 35.29
C VAL A 57 45.99 0.76 35.50
N PHE A 58 45.30 -0.25 36.02
CA PHE A 58 43.94 -0.13 36.53
C PHE A 58 43.92 0.78 37.76
N GLU A 59 43.39 2.00 37.64
CA GLU A 59 42.93 2.77 38.79
C GLU A 59 41.45 2.49 39.05
N HIS A 60 41.20 1.84 40.18
CA HIS A 60 39.89 1.68 40.78
C HIS A 60 39.39 3.04 41.27
N HIS A 61 38.69 3.79 40.42
CA HIS A 61 37.81 4.85 40.89
C HIS A 61 36.49 4.24 41.37
N GLN A 62 36.36 4.13 42.69
CA GLN A 62 35.06 3.98 43.36
C GLN A 62 34.22 5.21 43.04
N ASN A 63 33.22 5.05 42.16
CA ASN A 63 32.18 6.06 41.96
C ASN A 63 31.09 5.82 43.03
N PRO A 64 30.60 6.84 43.74
CA PRO A 64 29.63 6.67 44.83
C PRO A 64 28.34 6.05 44.31
N GLN A 65 27.77 5.14 45.09
CA GLN A 65 26.43 4.59 44.86
C GLN A 65 25.42 5.74 44.75
N ALA A 66 25.02 6.06 43.53
CA ALA A 66 23.78 6.78 43.30
C ALA A 66 22.64 5.81 43.66
N THR A 67 22.04 6.01 44.83
CA THR A 67 20.78 5.39 45.21
C THR A 67 19.73 5.78 44.18
N MET A 68 19.36 4.82 43.31
CA MET A 68 18.20 4.99 42.44
C MET A 68 16.98 5.23 43.31
N THR A 69 16.21 6.25 42.97
CA THR A 69 14.94 6.52 43.65
C THR A 69 13.92 5.43 43.30
N GLU A 70 12.98 5.14 44.20
CA GLU A 70 11.88 4.20 43.95
C GLU A 70 11.12 4.50 42.65
N ALA A 71 11.06 5.78 42.27
CA ALA A 71 10.46 6.25 41.01
C ALA A 71 11.22 5.75 39.76
N GLU A 72 12.55 5.82 39.75
CA GLU A 72 13.38 5.33 38.63
C GLU A 72 13.40 3.79 38.54
N ALA A 73 13.26 3.13 39.70
CA ALA A 73 13.09 1.67 39.76
C ALA A 73 11.70 1.24 39.25
N LEU A 74 10.67 2.04 39.50
CA LEU A 74 9.30 1.86 38.96
C LEU A 74 9.25 2.12 37.45
N GLU A 75 9.95 3.13 36.94
CA GLU A 75 10.07 3.41 35.50
C GLU A 75 10.83 2.28 34.78
N LYS A 76 11.94 1.77 35.34
CA LYS A 76 12.65 0.60 34.80
C LYS A 76 11.82 -0.68 34.87
N LYS A 77 11.03 -0.89 35.93
CA LYS A 77 10.08 -2.02 36.02
C LYS A 77 8.93 -1.88 35.01
N GLN A 78 8.41 -0.68 34.76
CA GLN A 78 7.42 -0.41 33.72
C GLN A 78 8.00 -0.65 32.31
N HIS A 79 9.25 -0.25 32.05
CA HIS A 79 9.93 -0.55 30.79
C HIS A 79 10.17 -2.05 30.57
N LYS A 80 10.47 -2.80 31.64
CA LYS A 80 10.64 -4.26 31.58
C LYS A 80 9.31 -5.02 31.45
N SER A 81 8.23 -4.54 32.07
CA SER A 81 6.90 -5.17 31.96
C SER A 81 6.19 -4.85 30.64
N SER A 82 6.56 -3.77 29.94
CA SER A 82 6.08 -3.48 28.58
C SER A 82 6.74 -4.37 27.51
N SER A 83 7.77 -5.13 27.86
CA SER A 83 8.54 -5.96 26.92
C SER A 83 8.25 -7.47 27.07
N GLY A 84 7.24 -7.82 27.88
CA GLY A 84 6.98 -9.20 28.31
C GLY A 84 6.03 -10.02 27.45
N ASP A 85 5.29 -9.41 26.51
CA ASP A 85 4.53 -10.16 25.52
C ASP A 85 5.41 -10.31 24.27
N VAL A 86 5.98 -11.50 24.09
CA VAL A 86 6.71 -11.85 22.88
C VAL A 86 5.71 -11.92 21.74
N LEU A 87 5.45 -10.76 21.13
CA LEU A 87 4.75 -10.63 19.86
C LEU A 87 5.42 -11.57 18.84
N PRO A 88 4.66 -12.45 18.14
CA PRO A 88 5.19 -13.33 17.12
C PRO A 88 6.08 -12.55 16.13
N GLU A 89 7.14 -13.15 15.62
CA GLU A 89 8.17 -12.43 14.84
C GLU A 89 7.60 -11.61 13.65
N GLY A 90 6.51 -12.08 13.03
CA GLY A 90 5.81 -11.36 11.96
C GLY A 90 4.98 -10.13 12.38
N THR A 91 4.70 -9.93 13.69
CA THR A 91 3.91 -8.79 14.21
C THR A 91 4.78 -7.65 14.73
N ARG A 92 6.11 -7.85 14.83
CA ARG A 92 7.06 -6.78 15.20
C ARG A 92 7.17 -5.67 14.15
N GLU A 93 6.93 -6.01 12.88
CA GLU A 93 7.01 -5.04 11.78
C GLU A 93 5.82 -4.09 11.73
N ASP A 94 4.66 -4.54 12.21
CA ASP A 94 3.41 -3.78 12.21
C ASP A 94 3.23 -2.93 13.49
N ALA A 95 4.12 -3.08 14.46
CA ALA A 95 4.10 -2.31 15.69
C ALA A 95 4.62 -0.88 15.44
N PHE A 96 3.99 0.09 16.10
CA PHE A 96 4.44 1.49 16.10
C PHE A 96 5.90 1.60 16.57
N ASP A 97 6.73 2.28 15.78
CA ASP A 97 8.10 2.63 16.17
C ASP A 97 8.12 3.95 16.92
N ASN A 98 7.95 3.86 18.25
CA ASN A 98 8.00 5.02 19.14
C ASN A 98 9.40 5.68 19.23
N THR A 99 10.43 5.07 18.63
CA THR A 99 11.79 5.63 18.63
C THR A 99 12.06 6.55 17.45
N TYR A 100 11.22 6.47 16.40
CA TYR A 100 11.38 7.33 15.24
C TYR A 100 11.03 8.77 15.56
N LYS A 101 11.92 9.68 15.17
CA LYS A 101 11.69 11.12 15.18
C LYS A 101 11.86 11.67 13.77
N GLU A 102 10.98 12.58 13.38
CA GLU A 102 11.12 13.30 12.11
C GLU A 102 12.45 14.07 12.10
N LYS A 103 13.04 14.23 10.92
CA LYS A 103 14.25 15.03 10.73
C LYS A 103 13.92 16.49 11.01
N GLU A 104 14.74 17.15 11.82
CA GLU A 104 14.61 18.59 12.08
C GLU A 104 14.93 19.39 10.81
N GLY A 105 14.25 20.53 10.64
CA GLY A 105 14.47 21.46 9.54
C GLY A 105 13.29 21.57 8.56
N PRO A 106 13.47 22.34 7.46
CA PRO A 106 12.41 22.56 6.49
C PRO A 106 12.08 21.28 5.72
N LYS A 107 10.79 20.93 5.66
CA LYS A 107 10.31 19.79 4.88
C LYS A 107 10.53 20.05 3.38
N PRO A 108 10.91 19.04 2.59
CA PRO A 108 11.11 19.19 1.15
C PRO A 108 9.82 19.63 0.46
N PRO A 109 9.90 20.43 -0.62
CA PRO A 109 8.72 20.90 -1.33
C PRO A 109 7.96 19.73 -1.97
N ARG A 110 6.62 19.82 -1.95
CA ARG A 110 5.75 18.82 -2.59
C ARG A 110 5.82 18.96 -4.11
N ILE A 111 6.18 17.88 -4.80
CA ILE A 111 6.24 17.82 -6.26
C ILE A 111 4.98 17.15 -6.79
N VAL A 112 4.15 17.91 -7.52
CA VAL A 112 2.91 17.42 -8.12
C VAL A 112 3.20 16.50 -9.31
N VAL A 113 2.48 15.38 -9.38
CA VAL A 113 2.52 14.43 -10.50
C VAL A 113 1.29 14.67 -11.37
N TRP A 114 1.40 15.61 -12.32
CA TRP A 114 0.28 16.06 -13.16
C TRP A 114 -0.43 14.95 -13.92
N LYS A 115 0.28 13.90 -14.33
CA LYS A 115 -0.33 12.71 -14.93
C LYS A 115 -1.39 12.10 -14.00
N ASN A 116 -1.08 11.95 -12.71
CA ASN A 116 -1.99 11.36 -11.74
C ASN A 116 -3.17 12.29 -11.47
N VAL A 117 -2.93 13.61 -11.42
CA VAL A 117 -4.00 14.62 -11.31
C VAL A 117 -5.00 14.47 -12.44
N VAL A 118 -4.54 14.49 -13.69
CA VAL A 118 -5.41 14.37 -14.87
C VAL A 118 -6.18 13.05 -14.87
N LEU A 119 -5.51 11.91 -14.65
CA LEU A 119 -6.17 10.61 -14.63
C LEU A 119 -7.21 10.51 -13.51
N MET A 120 -6.90 11.04 -12.32
CA MET A 120 -7.82 11.03 -11.19
C MET A 120 -9.03 11.92 -11.44
N THR A 121 -8.82 13.11 -12.01
CA THR A 121 -9.91 14.02 -12.40
C THR A 121 -10.82 13.37 -13.44
N LEU A 122 -10.26 12.78 -14.51
CA LEU A 122 -11.05 12.12 -15.55
C LEU A 122 -11.84 10.92 -15.02
N LEU A 123 -11.23 10.12 -14.13
CA LEU A 123 -11.90 9.01 -13.47
C LEU A 123 -13.14 9.48 -12.70
N HIS A 124 -12.98 10.52 -11.87
CA HIS A 124 -14.09 11.03 -11.06
C HIS A 124 -15.16 11.70 -11.91
N ILE A 125 -14.81 12.43 -12.97
CA ILE A 125 -15.79 12.97 -13.93
C ILE A 125 -16.57 11.82 -14.59
N GLY A 126 -15.88 10.76 -15.01
CA GLY A 126 -16.51 9.56 -15.57
C GLY A 126 -17.45 8.87 -14.57
N ALA A 127 -17.08 8.81 -13.30
CA ALA A 127 -17.93 8.26 -12.25
C ALA A 127 -19.17 9.13 -11.98
N LEU A 128 -19.02 10.46 -11.93
CA LEU A 128 -20.16 11.38 -11.84
C LEU A 128 -21.12 11.15 -13.00
N TYR A 129 -20.60 11.01 -14.22
CA TYR A 129 -21.40 10.67 -15.38
C TYR A 129 -22.07 9.29 -15.26
N GLY A 130 -21.36 8.29 -14.76
CA GLY A 130 -21.93 6.97 -14.44
C GLY A 130 -23.09 7.03 -13.46
N MET A 131 -23.08 7.94 -12.48
CA MET A 131 -24.23 8.14 -11.58
C MET A 131 -25.47 8.63 -12.33
N PHE A 132 -25.32 9.53 -13.30
CA PHE A 132 -26.43 9.98 -14.14
C PHE A 132 -27.00 8.85 -15.02
N LEU A 133 -26.21 7.81 -15.31
CA LEU A 133 -26.66 6.65 -16.10
C LEU A 133 -27.35 5.56 -15.26
N ILE A 134 -27.30 5.62 -13.92
CA ILE A 134 -27.92 4.60 -13.04
C ILE A 134 -29.39 4.34 -13.39
N PRO A 135 -30.26 5.36 -13.61
CA PRO A 135 -31.66 5.12 -13.94
C PRO A 135 -31.88 4.39 -15.28
N SER A 136 -30.88 4.39 -16.17
CA SER A 136 -30.91 3.68 -17.45
C SER A 136 -30.33 2.26 -17.38
N ALA A 137 -29.71 1.88 -16.27
CA ALA A 137 -29.08 0.57 -16.12
C ALA A 137 -30.11 -0.52 -15.79
N ALA A 138 -29.94 -1.69 -16.38
CA ALA A 138 -30.72 -2.86 -16.02
C ALA A 138 -30.49 -3.22 -14.53
N PRO A 139 -31.50 -3.72 -13.81
CA PRO A 139 -31.33 -4.13 -12.41
C PRO A 139 -30.19 -5.15 -12.23
N LEU A 140 -30.00 -6.05 -13.18
CA LEU A 140 -28.92 -7.05 -13.16
C LEU A 140 -27.53 -6.39 -13.28
N THR A 141 -27.39 -5.29 -14.02
CA THR A 141 -26.16 -4.48 -14.11
C THR A 141 -25.83 -3.83 -12.78
N LEU A 142 -26.83 -3.34 -12.04
CA LEU A 142 -26.64 -2.78 -10.71
C LEU A 142 -26.21 -3.86 -9.69
N LEU A 143 -26.87 -5.02 -9.71
CA LEU A 143 -26.47 -6.17 -8.88
C LEU A 143 -25.05 -6.64 -9.20
N TRP A 144 -24.70 -6.71 -10.49
CA TRP A 144 -23.35 -7.03 -10.95
C TRP A 144 -22.32 -6.00 -10.48
N SER A 145 -22.66 -4.72 -10.49
CA SER A 145 -21.81 -3.64 -9.98
C SER A 145 -21.53 -3.79 -8.49
N VAL A 146 -22.56 -4.11 -7.69
CA VAL A 146 -22.42 -4.39 -6.25
C VAL A 146 -21.58 -5.65 -6.02
N PHE A 147 -21.80 -6.71 -6.79
CA PHE A 147 -20.98 -7.91 -6.72
C PHE A 147 -19.50 -7.63 -7.00
N CYS A 148 -19.19 -6.90 -8.08
CA CYS A 148 -17.82 -6.49 -8.41
C CYS A 148 -17.22 -5.60 -7.33
N PHE A 149 -18.00 -4.71 -6.71
CA PHE A 149 -17.57 -3.90 -5.57
C PHE A 149 -17.15 -4.80 -4.40
N LEU A 150 -17.97 -5.78 -4.03
CA LEU A 150 -17.67 -6.70 -2.91
C LEU A 150 -16.44 -7.56 -3.18
N ILE A 151 -16.29 -8.08 -4.41
CA ILE A 151 -15.09 -8.83 -4.80
C ILE A 151 -13.85 -7.94 -4.73
N SER A 152 -13.91 -6.72 -5.29
CA SER A 152 -12.81 -5.74 -5.19
C SER A 152 -12.43 -5.47 -3.73
N ALA A 153 -13.44 -5.22 -2.90
CA ALA A 153 -13.25 -4.91 -1.49
C ALA A 153 -12.57 -6.08 -0.76
N LEU A 154 -13.02 -7.33 -0.94
CA LEU A 154 -12.36 -8.52 -0.38
C LEU A 154 -10.91 -8.67 -0.84
N GLY A 155 -10.60 -8.31 -2.09
CA GLY A 155 -9.24 -8.30 -2.61
C GLY A 155 -8.30 -7.35 -1.87
N ILE A 156 -8.84 -6.24 -1.35
CA ILE A 156 -8.11 -5.31 -0.47
C ILE A 156 -8.12 -5.83 0.96
N THR A 157 -9.28 -6.05 1.55
CA THR A 157 -9.45 -6.28 2.99
C THR A 157 -8.99 -7.68 3.42
N ALA A 158 -9.56 -8.74 2.86
CA ALA A 158 -9.14 -10.11 3.16
C ALA A 158 -7.76 -10.42 2.55
N GLY A 159 -7.47 -9.85 1.37
CA GLY A 159 -6.21 -10.05 0.65
C GLY A 159 -5.09 -9.12 1.12
N ALA A 160 -4.91 -8.00 0.40
CA ALA A 160 -3.75 -7.11 0.54
C ALA A 160 -3.47 -6.71 1.99
N HIS A 161 -4.54 -6.41 2.74
CA HIS A 161 -4.48 -5.94 4.11
C HIS A 161 -4.23 -7.08 5.12
N ARG A 162 -5.23 -7.90 5.41
CA ARG A 162 -5.17 -8.88 6.51
C ARG A 162 -4.22 -10.05 6.21
N LEU A 163 -4.23 -10.57 4.98
CA LEU A 163 -3.40 -11.71 4.59
C LEU A 163 -1.95 -11.32 4.33
N TRP A 164 -1.71 -10.41 3.38
CA TRP A 164 -0.36 -10.13 2.91
C TRP A 164 0.36 -9.05 3.72
N SER A 165 -0.33 -8.01 4.20
CA SER A 165 0.33 -6.99 5.02
C SER A 165 0.57 -7.49 6.45
N HIS A 166 -0.50 -7.96 7.11
CA HIS A 166 -0.47 -8.31 8.54
C HIS A 166 -0.25 -9.78 8.87
N ARG A 167 -0.32 -10.67 7.87
CA ARG A 167 -0.12 -12.12 8.06
C ARG A 167 -1.03 -12.65 9.20
N SER A 168 -2.26 -12.16 9.28
CA SER A 168 -3.16 -12.42 10.41
C SER A 168 -3.90 -13.76 10.31
N TYR A 169 -3.84 -14.38 9.13
CA TYR A 169 -4.26 -15.76 8.88
C TYR A 169 -3.44 -16.35 7.73
N LYS A 170 -3.59 -17.65 7.46
CA LYS A 170 -2.99 -18.33 6.30
C LYS A 170 -4.06 -18.78 5.33
N ALA A 171 -3.79 -18.64 4.03
CA ALA A 171 -4.68 -19.05 2.95
C ALA A 171 -4.04 -20.14 2.08
N THR A 172 -4.85 -21.09 1.61
CA THR A 172 -4.45 -22.08 0.61
C THR A 172 -4.18 -21.41 -0.74
N LEU A 173 -3.56 -22.13 -1.67
CA LEU A 173 -3.25 -21.58 -3.00
C LEU A 173 -4.51 -21.11 -3.77
N PRO A 174 -5.63 -21.86 -3.82
CA PRO A 174 -6.84 -21.40 -4.49
C PRO A 174 -7.37 -20.07 -3.95
N LEU A 175 -7.44 -19.92 -2.62
CA LEU A 175 -7.90 -18.68 -1.99
C LEU A 175 -6.94 -17.52 -2.26
N ARG A 176 -5.62 -17.75 -2.22
CA ARG A 176 -4.63 -16.72 -2.58
C ARG A 176 -4.78 -16.25 -4.03
N ILE A 177 -4.99 -17.18 -4.96
CA ILE A 177 -5.24 -16.83 -6.37
C ILE A 177 -6.51 -15.99 -6.49
N PHE A 178 -7.61 -16.43 -5.89
CA PHE A 178 -8.87 -15.67 -5.87
C PHE A 178 -8.66 -14.26 -5.34
N LEU A 179 -8.04 -14.10 -4.17
CA LEU A 179 -7.78 -12.79 -3.55
C LEU A 179 -6.82 -11.93 -4.40
N GLY A 180 -5.88 -12.53 -5.12
CA GLY A 180 -4.97 -11.78 -6.00
C GLY A 180 -5.66 -11.26 -7.27
N LEU A 181 -6.60 -12.02 -7.82
CA LEU A 181 -7.44 -11.56 -8.93
C LEU A 181 -8.44 -10.49 -8.45
N ALA A 182 -9.06 -10.70 -7.30
CA ALA A 182 -9.93 -9.74 -6.63
C ALA A 182 -9.19 -8.41 -6.34
N ASN A 183 -7.94 -8.46 -5.87
CA ASN A 183 -7.08 -7.29 -5.69
C ASN A 183 -6.81 -6.56 -7.02
N SER A 184 -6.62 -7.31 -8.11
CA SER A 184 -6.46 -6.72 -9.46
C SER A 184 -7.73 -6.00 -9.93
N MET A 185 -8.92 -6.47 -9.55
CA MET A 185 -10.20 -5.78 -9.80
C MET A 185 -10.31 -4.46 -9.01
N ALA A 186 -9.70 -4.40 -7.82
CA ALA A 186 -9.69 -3.21 -6.98
C ALA A 186 -8.73 -2.11 -7.48
N PHE A 187 -7.69 -2.47 -8.23
CA PHE A 187 -6.72 -1.56 -8.84
C PHE A 187 -6.17 -0.47 -7.89
N GLN A 188 -5.51 -0.92 -6.80
CA GLN A 188 -4.86 -0.07 -5.81
C GLN A 188 -3.35 -0.33 -5.71
N ASN A 189 -2.66 -0.44 -6.84
CA ASN A 189 -1.30 -1.01 -6.98
C ASN A 189 -1.25 -2.52 -6.72
N ASP A 190 -0.12 -3.14 -7.09
CA ASP A 190 0.10 -4.56 -6.90
C ASP A 190 0.26 -4.90 -5.41
N ILE A 191 0.03 -6.16 -5.05
CA ILE A 191 -0.02 -6.60 -3.64
C ILE A 191 1.27 -6.25 -2.90
N PHE A 192 2.43 -6.39 -3.55
CA PHE A 192 3.73 -6.11 -2.94
C PHE A 192 3.87 -4.62 -2.60
N GLU A 193 3.52 -3.74 -3.54
CA GLU A 193 3.59 -2.29 -3.30
C GLU A 193 2.60 -1.84 -2.23
N TRP A 194 1.35 -2.33 -2.30
CA TRP A 194 0.32 -2.02 -1.30
C TRP A 194 0.76 -2.44 0.10
N ALA A 195 1.22 -3.69 0.25
CA ALA A 195 1.62 -4.22 1.55
C ALA A 195 2.87 -3.55 2.12
N ARG A 196 3.85 -3.20 1.26
CA ARG A 196 5.00 -2.41 1.69
C ARG A 196 4.56 -1.07 2.26
N ASP A 197 3.77 -0.32 1.50
CA ASP A 197 3.34 1.02 1.91
C ASP A 197 2.47 0.94 3.18
N HIS A 198 1.61 -0.07 3.29
CA HIS A 198 0.78 -0.30 4.48
C HIS A 198 1.58 -0.65 5.74
N ARG A 199 2.62 -1.49 5.62
CA ARG A 199 3.54 -1.76 6.75
C ARG A 199 4.29 -0.50 7.19
N VAL A 200 4.72 0.34 6.23
CA VAL A 200 5.32 1.64 6.57
C VAL A 200 4.31 2.53 7.31
N HIS A 201 3.07 2.57 6.83
CA HIS A 201 1.99 3.32 7.45
C HIS A 201 1.77 2.90 8.91
N HIS A 202 1.64 1.60 9.22
CA HIS A 202 1.49 1.16 10.61
C HIS A 202 2.68 1.52 11.50
N LYS A 203 3.91 1.29 10.99
CA LYS A 203 5.12 1.46 11.78
C LYS A 203 5.44 2.92 12.09
N TYR A 204 5.13 3.83 11.16
CA TYR A 204 5.49 5.25 11.25
C TYR A 204 4.29 6.19 11.05
N SER A 205 3.09 5.72 11.43
CA SER A 205 1.83 6.45 11.27
C SER A 205 1.94 7.87 11.81
N GLU A 206 1.25 8.82 11.17
CA GLU A 206 1.25 10.25 11.53
C GLU A 206 2.60 10.99 11.37
N THR A 207 3.59 10.39 10.72
CA THR A 207 4.89 11.04 10.46
C THR A 207 5.15 11.25 8.98
N ASP A 208 6.24 11.93 8.64
CA ASP A 208 6.72 12.11 7.26
C ASP A 208 7.15 10.80 6.57
N ALA A 209 7.27 9.71 7.32
CA ALA A 209 7.47 8.37 6.77
C ALA A 209 6.14 7.66 6.45
N ASP A 210 4.99 8.15 6.92
CA ASP A 210 3.67 7.63 6.58
C ASP A 210 3.26 8.07 5.16
N PRO A 211 3.00 7.13 4.21
CA PRO A 211 2.58 7.46 2.85
C PRO A 211 1.37 8.40 2.77
N HIS A 212 0.41 8.25 3.68
CA HIS A 212 -0.85 8.99 3.69
C HIS A 212 -1.09 9.72 5.02
N ASN A 213 -0.01 10.28 5.58
CA ASN A 213 0.02 11.03 6.82
C ASN A 213 -1.20 11.96 7.03
N ALA A 214 -2.08 11.56 7.95
CA ALA A 214 -3.31 12.28 8.30
C ALA A 214 -3.08 13.68 8.91
N VAL A 215 -1.91 13.95 9.49
CA VAL A 215 -1.54 15.26 10.05
C VAL A 215 -1.42 16.33 8.94
N ARG A 216 -1.22 15.91 7.69
CA ARG A 216 -1.21 16.81 6.51
C ARG A 216 -2.63 17.18 6.04
N GLY A 217 -3.65 16.73 6.74
CA GLY A 217 -5.05 17.07 6.52
C GLY A 217 -5.80 16.07 5.64
N PHE A 218 -7.13 16.16 5.69
CA PHE A 218 -8.06 15.22 5.05
C PHE A 218 -7.74 14.99 3.57
N PHE A 219 -7.59 16.06 2.79
CA PHE A 219 -7.35 15.93 1.34
C PHE A 219 -6.07 15.15 1.04
N PHE A 220 -4.99 15.38 1.80
CA PHE A 220 -3.74 14.67 1.60
C PHE A 220 -3.90 13.18 1.88
N ALA A 221 -4.47 12.82 3.03
CA ALA A 221 -4.67 11.42 3.43
C ALA A 221 -5.69 10.68 2.56
N HIS A 222 -6.68 11.40 2.01
CA HIS A 222 -7.71 10.83 1.16
C HIS A 222 -7.19 10.53 -0.25
N VAL A 223 -6.69 11.53 -0.98
CA VAL A 223 -6.26 11.34 -2.38
C VAL A 223 -4.99 12.12 -2.73
N GLY A 224 -4.68 13.19 -2.02
CA GLY A 224 -3.58 14.10 -2.34
C GLY A 224 -2.21 13.41 -2.33
N TRP A 225 -2.01 12.39 -1.48
CA TRP A 225 -0.78 11.59 -1.45
C TRP A 225 -0.50 10.86 -2.77
N LEU A 226 -1.54 10.48 -3.52
CA LEU A 226 -1.42 9.87 -4.86
C LEU A 226 -1.08 10.90 -5.96
N LEU A 227 -1.29 12.19 -5.69
CA LEU A 227 -1.12 13.28 -6.65
C LEU A 227 0.26 13.93 -6.59
N VAL A 228 1.08 13.54 -5.61
CA VAL A 228 2.42 14.08 -5.39
C VAL A 228 3.45 12.96 -5.30
N ARG A 229 4.74 13.31 -5.40
CA ARG A 229 5.81 12.37 -5.09
C ARG A 229 5.81 12.03 -3.59
N LYS A 230 6.04 10.76 -3.27
CA LYS A 230 6.23 10.29 -1.90
C LYS A 230 7.36 11.08 -1.21
N HIS A 231 7.18 11.33 0.08
CA HIS A 231 8.24 11.95 0.89
C HIS A 231 9.48 11.04 0.92
N PRO A 232 10.72 11.58 0.95
CA PRO A 232 11.94 10.76 0.98
C PRO A 232 11.96 9.75 2.14
N ASP A 233 11.41 10.09 3.30
CA ASP A 233 11.37 9.20 4.46
C ASP A 233 10.49 7.97 4.22
N VAL A 234 9.38 8.10 3.48
CA VAL A 234 8.55 6.95 3.07
C VAL A 234 9.40 5.94 2.28
N ILE A 235 10.24 6.44 1.36
CA ILE A 235 11.10 5.61 0.52
C ILE A 235 12.22 4.99 1.35
N GLU A 236 12.86 5.79 2.20
CA GLU A 236 13.95 5.34 3.06
C GLU A 236 13.49 4.26 4.04
N LYS A 237 12.36 4.48 4.73
CA LYS A 237 11.81 3.56 5.72
C LYS A 237 11.20 2.32 5.06
N GLY A 238 10.55 2.46 3.91
CA GLY A 238 10.02 1.31 3.15
C GLY A 238 11.10 0.35 2.65
N ARG A 239 12.34 0.83 2.42
CA ARG A 239 13.49 -0.02 2.08
C ARG A 239 14.06 -0.81 3.26
N LYS A 240 13.74 -0.40 4.49
CA LYS A 240 14.23 -1.05 5.73
C LYS A 240 13.25 -2.08 6.29
N LEU A 241 12.13 -2.34 5.61
CA LEU A 241 11.17 -3.38 5.99
C LEU A 241 11.63 -4.75 5.46
N GLU A 242 11.37 -5.80 6.23
CA GLU A 242 11.56 -7.18 5.79
C GLU A 242 10.34 -7.61 4.96
N LEU A 243 10.57 -7.82 3.65
CA LEU A 243 9.52 -8.16 2.69
C LEU A 243 9.73 -9.56 2.08
N ASN A 244 10.59 -10.37 2.70
CA ASN A 244 10.97 -11.71 2.21
C ASN A 244 9.76 -12.64 2.07
N ASP A 245 8.75 -12.47 2.92
CA ASP A 245 7.49 -13.22 2.86
C ASP A 245 6.70 -12.93 1.56
N LEU A 246 6.66 -11.66 1.15
CA LEU A 246 5.99 -11.24 -0.09
C LEU A 246 6.80 -11.66 -1.33
N LEU A 247 8.13 -11.57 -1.25
CA LEU A 247 9.03 -12.02 -2.32
C LEU A 247 8.94 -13.54 -2.54
N ALA A 248 8.75 -14.31 -1.46
CA ALA A 248 8.62 -15.76 -1.52
C ALA A 248 7.23 -16.23 -2.02
N ASP A 249 6.19 -15.39 -1.92
CA ASP A 249 4.85 -15.74 -2.40
C ASP A 249 4.74 -15.62 -3.94
N LYS A 250 4.70 -16.77 -4.61
CA LYS A 250 4.58 -16.86 -6.06
C LYS A 250 3.33 -16.18 -6.61
N VAL A 251 2.21 -16.13 -5.87
CA VAL A 251 0.98 -15.44 -6.31
C VAL A 251 1.20 -13.93 -6.33
N VAL A 252 1.81 -13.39 -5.28
CA VAL A 252 2.16 -11.96 -5.18
C VAL A 252 3.08 -11.55 -6.32
N MET A 253 4.17 -12.31 -6.53
CA MET A 253 5.15 -11.99 -7.56
C MET A 253 4.62 -12.20 -8.98
N PHE A 254 3.73 -13.18 -9.19
CA PHE A 254 3.03 -13.35 -10.46
C PHE A 254 2.11 -12.17 -10.75
N GLN A 255 1.29 -11.76 -9.77
CA GLN A 255 0.39 -10.61 -9.92
C GLN A 255 1.18 -9.33 -10.19
N ARG A 256 2.29 -9.08 -9.48
CA ARG A 256 3.19 -7.95 -9.74
C ARG A 256 3.76 -7.97 -11.16
N LYS A 257 4.22 -9.12 -11.66
CA LYS A 257 4.78 -9.26 -13.02
C LYS A 257 3.75 -8.92 -14.11
N TYR A 258 2.50 -9.32 -13.92
CA TYR A 258 1.42 -9.14 -14.92
C TYR A 258 0.39 -8.07 -14.52
N TYR A 259 0.73 -7.20 -13.57
CA TYR A 259 -0.24 -6.32 -12.91
C TYR A 259 -1.04 -5.44 -13.87
N LYS A 260 -0.37 -4.86 -14.87
CA LYS A 260 -1.04 -4.01 -15.88
C LYS A 260 -2.09 -4.79 -16.65
N LEU A 261 -1.77 -6.03 -17.05
CA LEU A 261 -2.70 -6.88 -17.78
C LEU A 261 -3.84 -7.34 -16.87
N SER A 262 -3.54 -7.75 -15.62
CA SER A 262 -4.57 -8.18 -14.69
C SER A 262 -5.54 -7.04 -14.34
N VAL A 263 -5.07 -5.81 -14.15
CA VAL A 263 -5.94 -4.64 -13.93
C VAL A 263 -6.84 -4.37 -15.14
N LEU A 264 -6.29 -4.36 -16.35
CA LEU A 264 -7.09 -4.12 -17.56
C LEU A 264 -8.21 -5.17 -17.70
N LEU A 265 -7.90 -6.43 -17.43
CA LEU A 265 -8.86 -7.53 -17.51
C LEU A 265 -9.90 -7.48 -16.37
N PHE A 266 -9.44 -7.43 -15.13
CA PHE A 266 -10.32 -7.63 -13.97
C PHE A 266 -10.99 -6.35 -13.49
N CYS A 267 -10.36 -5.18 -13.59
CA CYS A 267 -10.95 -3.91 -13.14
C CYS A 267 -11.89 -3.30 -14.19
N PHE A 268 -11.59 -3.46 -15.49
CA PHE A 268 -12.32 -2.77 -16.55
C PHE A 268 -13.02 -3.73 -17.51
N PHE A 269 -12.29 -4.66 -18.13
CA PHE A 269 -12.85 -5.50 -19.19
C PHE A 269 -13.96 -6.42 -18.69
N ILE A 270 -13.73 -7.22 -17.65
CA ILE A 270 -14.73 -8.16 -17.10
C ILE A 270 -15.96 -7.42 -16.56
N PRO A 271 -15.84 -6.39 -15.70
CA PRO A 271 -17.02 -5.69 -15.20
C PRO A 271 -17.87 -5.07 -16.31
N MET A 272 -17.26 -4.64 -17.42
CA MET A 272 -17.94 -4.09 -18.60
C MET A 272 -18.51 -5.19 -19.52
N SER A 273 -17.76 -6.25 -19.82
CA SER A 273 -18.12 -7.22 -20.86
C SER A 273 -19.25 -8.15 -20.42
N VAL A 274 -19.30 -8.50 -19.14
CA VAL A 274 -20.31 -9.40 -18.57
C VAL A 274 -21.74 -8.85 -18.79
N PRO A 275 -22.09 -7.63 -18.35
CA PRO A 275 -23.42 -7.08 -18.58
C PRO A 275 -23.76 -6.88 -20.06
N TRP A 276 -22.77 -6.42 -20.83
CA TRP A 276 -22.94 -6.22 -22.26
C TRP A 276 -23.29 -7.52 -23.01
N TYR A 277 -22.58 -8.61 -22.69
CA TYR A 277 -22.72 -9.86 -23.43
C TYR A 277 -23.85 -10.77 -22.88
N LEU A 278 -24.02 -10.86 -21.56
CA LEU A 278 -24.93 -11.86 -20.97
C LEU A 278 -26.39 -11.42 -20.89
N TRP A 279 -26.67 -10.14 -20.73
CA TRP A 279 -28.04 -9.61 -20.65
C TRP A 279 -28.28 -8.39 -21.52
N GLY A 280 -27.38 -8.13 -22.48
CA GLY A 280 -27.58 -7.12 -23.51
C GLY A 280 -27.58 -5.68 -23.01
N GLU A 281 -26.89 -5.39 -21.90
CA GLU A 281 -26.74 -4.01 -21.42
C GLU A 281 -26.02 -3.15 -22.46
N SER A 282 -26.35 -1.87 -22.51
CA SER A 282 -25.60 -0.92 -23.34
C SER A 282 -24.12 -0.93 -22.96
N LEU A 283 -23.23 -1.05 -23.96
CA LEU A 283 -21.78 -1.00 -23.73
C LEU A 283 -21.37 0.29 -22.99
N TRP A 284 -22.11 1.38 -23.23
CA TRP A 284 -21.88 2.66 -22.57
C TRP A 284 -22.22 2.60 -21.08
N VAL A 285 -23.39 2.09 -20.71
CA VAL A 285 -23.80 1.90 -19.31
C VAL A 285 -22.86 0.91 -18.61
N ALA A 286 -22.54 -0.20 -19.26
CA ALA A 286 -21.62 -1.21 -18.76
C ALA A 286 -20.20 -0.65 -18.50
N TYR A 287 -19.72 0.27 -19.32
CA TYR A 287 -18.41 0.88 -19.09
C TYR A 287 -18.44 1.89 -17.93
N PHE A 288 -19.45 2.76 -17.87
CA PHE A 288 -19.48 3.83 -16.88
C PHE A 288 -19.95 3.38 -15.50
N VAL A 289 -20.83 2.38 -15.39
CA VAL A 289 -21.44 1.97 -14.11
C VAL A 289 -20.63 0.85 -13.42
N PRO A 290 -20.60 -0.41 -13.88
CA PRO A 290 -19.85 -1.49 -13.22
C PRO A 290 -18.32 -1.37 -13.37
N ALA A 291 -17.82 -0.64 -14.37
CA ALA A 291 -16.40 -0.36 -14.53
C ALA A 291 -15.97 0.92 -13.80
N LEU A 292 -16.26 2.12 -14.33
CA LEU A 292 -15.70 3.37 -13.79
C LEU A 292 -16.29 3.84 -12.45
N LEU A 293 -17.62 3.92 -12.33
CA LEU A 293 -18.28 4.35 -11.10
C LEU A 293 -17.95 3.40 -9.95
N ARG A 294 -18.12 2.09 -10.18
CA ARG A 294 -17.76 1.04 -9.20
C ARG A 294 -16.28 1.13 -8.78
N TYR A 295 -15.34 1.38 -9.71
CA TYR A 295 -13.94 1.57 -9.35
C TYR A 295 -13.75 2.77 -8.43
N THR A 296 -14.36 3.89 -8.80
CA THR A 296 -14.25 5.15 -8.04
C THR A 296 -14.84 5.00 -6.64
N LEU A 297 -15.96 4.29 -6.50
CA LEU A 297 -16.56 3.98 -5.20
C LEU A 297 -15.65 3.11 -4.34
N VAL A 298 -15.02 2.07 -4.92
CA VAL A 298 -14.03 1.24 -4.20
C VAL A 298 -12.87 2.08 -3.71
N LEU A 299 -12.30 2.95 -4.56
CA LEU A 299 -11.20 3.83 -4.17
C LEU A 299 -11.58 4.75 -3.01
N ASN A 300 -12.69 5.49 -3.13
CA ASN A 300 -13.11 6.44 -2.10
C ASN A 300 -13.48 5.73 -0.80
N ALA A 301 -14.10 4.55 -0.86
CA ALA A 301 -14.35 3.73 0.32
C ALA A 301 -13.05 3.32 1.04
N THR A 302 -12.02 2.90 0.30
CA THR A 302 -10.71 2.61 0.91
C THR A 302 -10.03 3.87 1.45
N TRP A 303 -10.07 4.98 0.71
CA TRP A 303 -9.42 6.23 1.13
C TRP A 303 -10.07 6.88 2.35
N LEU A 304 -11.36 6.60 2.61
CA LEU A 304 -12.01 6.98 3.86
C LEU A 304 -11.36 6.33 5.08
N VAL A 305 -10.75 5.14 4.95
CA VAL A 305 -9.99 4.51 6.04
C VAL A 305 -8.78 5.38 6.39
N ASN A 306 -7.96 5.75 5.39
CA ASN A 306 -6.77 6.58 5.61
C ASN A 306 -7.09 8.00 6.12
N SER A 307 -8.27 8.53 5.77
CA SER A 307 -8.64 9.91 6.06
C SER A 307 -9.65 10.01 7.21
N ALA A 308 -10.91 9.68 6.96
CA ALA A 308 -11.97 9.78 7.97
C ALA A 308 -11.67 8.92 9.21
N ALA A 309 -11.14 7.71 9.05
CA ALA A 309 -10.82 6.85 10.19
C ALA A 309 -9.53 7.24 10.94
N HIS A 310 -8.78 8.26 10.50
CA HIS A 310 -7.72 8.89 11.32
C HIS A 310 -8.14 10.22 11.96
N MET A 311 -9.30 10.77 11.58
CA MET A 311 -9.71 12.13 11.98
C MET A 311 -10.99 12.15 12.82
N TRP A 312 -11.98 11.32 12.48
CA TRP A 312 -13.32 11.39 13.07
C TRP A 312 -13.78 10.04 13.63
N GLY A 313 -14.18 10.05 14.90
CA GLY A 313 -14.66 8.89 15.63
C GLY A 313 -14.05 8.78 17.02
N ASN A 314 -14.28 7.63 17.66
CA ASN A 314 -13.85 7.39 19.05
C ASN A 314 -12.54 6.58 19.12
N ARG A 315 -11.90 6.55 20.29
CA ARG A 315 -10.65 5.81 20.54
C ARG A 315 -10.73 4.94 21.80
N PRO A 316 -11.61 3.92 21.80
CA PRO A 316 -11.87 3.12 22.98
C PRO A 316 -10.66 2.28 23.44
N TYR A 317 -9.70 1.99 22.56
CA TYR A 317 -8.55 1.11 22.86
C TYR A 317 -7.28 1.90 23.14
N ASP A 318 -6.98 2.93 22.34
CA ASP A 318 -5.83 3.79 22.56
C ASP A 318 -6.09 5.23 22.11
N LYS A 319 -6.19 6.14 23.09
CA LYS A 319 -6.40 7.57 22.87
C LYS A 319 -5.14 8.34 22.45
N ASN A 320 -3.96 7.71 22.52
CA ASN A 320 -2.68 8.36 22.22
C ASN A 320 -2.32 8.27 20.74
N ILE A 321 -3.03 7.46 19.96
CA ILE A 321 -2.90 7.38 18.50
C ILE A 321 -4.05 8.13 17.82
N ASN A 322 -3.88 8.48 16.54
CA ASN A 322 -4.92 9.14 15.74
C ASN A 322 -6.06 8.23 15.23
N PRO A 323 -5.82 6.97 14.80
CA PRO A 323 -6.85 6.05 14.31
C PRO A 323 -8.09 5.99 15.20
N ARG A 324 -9.27 5.93 14.57
CA ARG A 324 -10.60 6.09 15.16
C ARG A 324 -11.53 4.96 14.75
N GLU A 325 -12.46 4.64 15.65
CA GLU A 325 -13.64 3.84 15.36
C GLU A 325 -14.68 4.70 14.63
N ASN A 326 -14.99 4.36 13.37
CA ASN A 326 -15.92 5.12 12.55
C ASN A 326 -16.94 4.22 11.84
N LYS A 327 -18.20 4.25 12.30
CA LYS A 327 -19.30 3.40 11.80
C LYS A 327 -19.58 3.59 10.30
N PHE A 328 -19.47 4.81 9.78
CA PHE A 328 -19.69 5.07 8.35
C PHE A 328 -18.59 4.43 7.50
N VAL A 329 -17.34 4.51 7.96
CA VAL A 329 -16.22 3.82 7.32
C VAL A 329 -16.38 2.30 7.44
N THR A 330 -16.84 1.79 8.59
CA THR A 330 -17.09 0.36 8.78
C THR A 330 -18.08 -0.18 7.73
N PHE A 331 -19.17 0.55 7.48
CA PHE A 331 -20.14 0.17 6.46
C PHE A 331 -19.58 0.26 5.04
N SER A 332 -18.96 1.39 4.68
CA SER A 332 -18.48 1.64 3.31
C SER A 332 -17.27 0.77 2.92
N ALA A 333 -16.38 0.46 3.87
CA ALA A 333 -15.19 -0.37 3.68
C ALA A 333 -15.36 -1.80 4.24
N ILE A 334 -16.61 -2.31 4.29
CA ILE A 334 -16.98 -3.70 4.64
C ILE A 334 -16.30 -4.30 5.88
N GLY A 335 -16.04 -3.47 6.89
CA GLY A 335 -15.44 -3.88 8.16
C GLY A 335 -14.17 -3.13 8.57
N GLU A 336 -13.54 -2.33 7.70
CA GLU A 336 -12.24 -1.69 8.02
C GLU A 336 -12.33 -0.36 8.80
N GLY A 337 -13.52 0.04 9.23
CA GLY A 337 -13.73 1.28 10.00
C GLY A 337 -13.44 1.16 11.50
N PHE A 338 -13.15 -0.05 12.00
CA PHE A 338 -12.72 -0.26 13.40
C PHE A 338 -11.23 0.04 13.57
N HIS A 339 -10.83 1.26 13.20
CA HIS A 339 -9.43 1.57 12.90
C HIS A 339 -8.57 1.82 14.15
N ASN A 340 -9.19 2.26 15.26
CA ASN A 340 -8.48 2.38 16.54
C ASN A 340 -8.10 0.99 17.07
N TYR A 341 -9.02 0.02 17.00
CA TYR A 341 -8.74 -1.37 17.32
C TYR A 341 -7.62 -1.91 16.43
N HIS A 342 -7.75 -1.71 15.12
CA HIS A 342 -6.82 -2.25 14.15
C HIS A 342 -5.38 -1.74 14.36
N HIS A 343 -5.17 -0.44 14.54
CA HIS A 343 -3.83 0.09 14.82
C HIS A 343 -3.29 -0.31 16.19
N THR A 344 -4.17 -0.59 17.15
CA THR A 344 -3.77 -1.09 18.48
C THR A 344 -3.36 -2.57 18.41
N PHE A 345 -4.04 -3.36 17.58
CA PHE A 345 -3.84 -4.80 17.43
C PHE A 345 -3.75 -5.21 15.94
N PRO A 346 -2.67 -4.80 15.24
CA PRO A 346 -2.59 -4.96 13.77
C PRO A 346 -2.58 -6.42 13.33
N PHE A 347 -2.19 -7.34 14.22
CA PHE A 347 -2.11 -8.76 13.94
C PHE A 347 -3.44 -9.52 14.05
N ASP A 348 -4.52 -8.88 14.52
CA ASP A 348 -5.82 -9.51 14.65
C ASP A 348 -6.51 -9.67 13.28
N TYR A 349 -6.92 -10.89 12.94
CA TYR A 349 -7.51 -11.19 11.63
C TYR A 349 -8.86 -10.53 11.39
N ALA A 350 -9.61 -10.20 12.44
CA ALA A 350 -10.92 -9.60 12.30
C ALA A 350 -10.87 -8.07 12.27
N THR A 351 -9.70 -7.46 12.54
CA THR A 351 -9.47 -5.99 12.61
C THR A 351 -10.46 -5.23 13.51
N SER A 352 -11.17 -5.94 14.39
CA SER A 352 -12.25 -5.42 15.23
C SER A 352 -12.52 -6.34 16.41
N GLU A 353 -12.99 -5.81 17.53
CA GLU A 353 -13.35 -6.61 18.71
C GLU A 353 -14.57 -7.52 18.48
N PHE A 354 -15.46 -7.17 17.55
CA PHE A 354 -16.78 -7.79 17.42
C PHE A 354 -16.89 -8.86 16.32
N GLY A 355 -15.77 -9.31 15.74
CA GLY A 355 -15.75 -10.40 14.78
C GLY A 355 -16.55 -10.06 13.52
N CYS A 356 -17.64 -10.77 13.27
CA CYS A 356 -18.54 -10.61 12.12
C CYS A 356 -19.49 -9.39 12.18
N LYS A 357 -19.68 -8.78 13.36
CA LYS A 357 -20.64 -7.68 13.54
C LYS A 357 -20.20 -6.46 12.73
N LEU A 358 -20.95 -6.15 11.66
CA LEU A 358 -20.62 -5.10 10.67
C LEU A 358 -19.27 -5.29 9.97
N ASN A 359 -18.79 -6.53 9.85
CA ASN A 359 -17.49 -6.84 9.25
C ASN A 359 -17.61 -8.03 8.31
N LEU A 360 -18.01 -7.72 7.06
CA LEU A 360 -18.24 -8.72 6.02
C LEU A 360 -16.95 -9.49 5.69
N THR A 361 -15.81 -8.81 5.77
CA THR A 361 -14.49 -9.42 5.53
C THR A 361 -14.20 -10.52 6.54
N THR A 362 -14.46 -10.31 7.83
CA THR A 362 -14.29 -11.35 8.85
C THR A 362 -15.20 -12.55 8.55
N CYS A 363 -16.47 -12.32 8.21
CA CYS A 363 -17.38 -13.41 7.88
C CYS A 363 -16.93 -14.20 6.65
N PHE A 364 -16.39 -13.53 5.64
CA PHE A 364 -15.79 -14.19 4.50
C PHE A 364 -14.61 -15.07 4.91
N ILE A 365 -13.68 -14.56 5.73
CA ILE A 365 -12.51 -15.33 6.19
C ILE A 365 -12.97 -16.55 7.03
N ASP A 366 -13.97 -16.38 7.90
CA ASP A 366 -14.52 -17.45 8.72
C ASP A 366 -15.17 -18.54 7.87
N PHE A 367 -15.91 -18.14 6.83
CA PHE A 367 -16.47 -19.08 5.87
C PHE A 367 -15.38 -19.81 5.09
N MET A 368 -14.32 -19.12 4.67
CA MET A 368 -13.16 -19.76 4.03
C MET A 368 -12.43 -20.73 4.98
N CYS A 369 -12.39 -20.44 6.28
CA CYS A 369 -11.88 -21.36 7.29
C CYS A 369 -12.77 -22.60 7.43
N PHE A 370 -14.09 -22.43 7.45
CA PHE A 370 -15.04 -23.54 7.45
C PHE A 370 -14.84 -24.46 6.22
N LEU A 371 -14.57 -23.90 5.05
CA LEU A 371 -14.25 -24.65 3.83
C LEU A 371 -12.83 -25.26 3.80
N GLY A 372 -12.01 -25.04 4.83
CA GLY A 372 -10.61 -25.49 4.87
C GLY A 372 -9.66 -24.72 3.94
N LEU A 373 -10.11 -23.59 3.37
CA LEU A 373 -9.32 -22.75 2.48
C LEU A 373 -8.47 -21.70 3.21
N ALA A 374 -8.79 -21.42 4.47
CA ALA A 374 -8.04 -20.56 5.37
C ALA A 374 -7.80 -21.25 6.73
N LYS A 375 -6.74 -20.88 7.44
CA LYS A 375 -6.41 -21.39 8.79
C LYS A 375 -5.56 -20.39 9.58
N ASP A 376 -5.23 -20.75 10.83
CA ASP A 376 -4.33 -19.99 11.71
C ASP A 376 -4.78 -18.52 11.90
N ARG A 377 -6.09 -18.29 12.02
CA ARG A 377 -6.67 -16.97 12.34
C ARG A 377 -6.17 -16.50 13.70
N LYS A 378 -5.43 -15.39 13.73
CA LYS A 378 -4.92 -14.79 14.96
C LYS A 378 -5.96 -13.86 15.58
N ARG A 379 -6.34 -14.11 16.83
CA ARG A 379 -7.31 -13.31 17.59
C ARG A 379 -6.67 -12.80 18.87
N VAL A 380 -6.88 -11.53 19.20
CA VAL A 380 -6.46 -10.94 20.48
C VAL A 380 -7.36 -11.51 21.59
N SER A 381 -6.77 -11.88 22.73
CA SER A 381 -7.56 -12.37 23.86
C SER A 381 -8.39 -11.24 24.48
N HIS A 382 -9.53 -11.60 25.07
CA HIS A 382 -10.42 -10.62 25.68
C HIS A 382 -9.73 -9.88 26.84
N GLU A 383 -8.91 -10.59 27.62
CA GLU A 383 -8.16 -10.05 28.74
C GLU A 383 -7.18 -8.97 28.28
N LEU A 384 -6.49 -9.20 27.15
CA LEU A 384 -5.53 -8.24 26.59
C LEU A 384 -6.25 -7.00 26.04
N VAL A 385 -7.41 -7.19 25.39
CA VAL A 385 -8.26 -6.07 24.94
C VAL A 385 -8.70 -5.21 26.13
N MET A 386 -9.24 -5.84 27.19
CA MET A 386 -9.70 -5.14 28.39
C MET A 386 -8.57 -4.42 29.12
N ALA A 387 -7.40 -5.06 29.26
CA ALA A 387 -6.22 -4.44 29.86
C ALA A 387 -5.75 -3.21 29.06
N ARG A 388 -5.82 -3.26 27.72
CA ARG A 388 -5.46 -2.12 26.87
C ARG A 388 -6.47 -0.97 27.01
N ILE A 389 -7.77 -1.27 27.02
CA ILE A 389 -8.83 -0.27 27.25
C ILE A 389 -8.62 0.43 28.59
N GLN A 390 -8.36 -0.31 29.67
CA GLN A 390 -8.12 0.28 30.99
C GLN A 390 -6.87 1.17 31.02
N ARG A 391 -5.80 0.77 30.31
CA ARG A 391 -4.53 1.51 30.29
C ARG A 391 -4.57 2.76 29.42
N THR A 392 -5.16 2.69 28.23
CA THR A 392 -5.03 3.73 27.19
C THR A 392 -6.34 4.16 26.54
N GLY A 393 -7.48 3.56 26.89
CA GLY A 393 -8.77 3.92 26.30
C GLY A 393 -9.21 5.34 26.62
N ASP A 394 -10.04 5.92 25.76
CA ASP A 394 -10.65 7.24 25.95
C ASP A 394 -11.95 7.21 26.79
N GLY A 395 -12.34 6.05 27.31
CA GLY A 395 -13.57 5.87 28.09
C GLY A 395 -14.85 5.71 27.25
N SER A 396 -14.74 5.67 25.92
CA SER A 396 -15.89 5.51 25.02
C SER A 396 -16.28 4.05 24.74
N HIS A 397 -15.50 3.08 25.23
CA HIS A 397 -15.83 1.66 25.10
C HIS A 397 -17.15 1.38 25.82
N ARG A 398 -18.15 0.92 25.07
CA ARG A 398 -19.44 0.49 25.63
C ARG A 398 -19.43 -1.03 25.63
N SER A 399 -19.59 -1.63 26.80
CA SER A 399 -19.92 -3.05 26.93
C SER A 399 -21.32 -3.26 26.33
N GLY A 400 -21.42 -3.77 25.10
CA GLY A 400 -22.71 -3.97 24.41
C GLY A 400 -22.64 -4.51 22.98
#